data_AF-A0A2V9TRE7-F1
#
_entry.id   AF-A0A2V9TRE7-F1
#
_cell.length_a   1.000
_cell.length_b   1.000
_cell.length_c   1.000
_cell.angle_alpha   90.00
_cell.angle_beta   90.00
_cell.angle_gamma   90.00
#
_symmetry.space_group_name_H-M   'P 1'
#
loop_
_entity.id
_entity.type
_entity.pdbx_description
1 polymer ?
#
loop_
_entity_poly.entity_id
_entity_poly.type
_entity_poly.pdbx_seq_one_letter_code
_entity_poly.pdbx_strand_id
1 'polypeptide(L)' 'MVAGGKMPITEREEHGKDKVSFRCSDVGPKNCEWQISGNSEAEIMPKIEQHGREKHNMKIDEDTRKKVHSAIHKKAA' A
#
# COMPACT_ATOMS: atom_id res chain seq x y z
N MET A 1 5.54 -32.95 28.75
CA MET A 1 4.78 -31.69 28.88
C MET A 1 5.71 -30.56 28.46
N VAL A 2 5.69 -30.13 27.20
CA VAL A 2 6.48 -28.97 26.74
C VAL A 2 5.55 -27.77 26.65
N ALA A 3 5.80 -26.79 27.51
CA ALA A 3 5.15 -25.49 27.51
C ALA A 3 6.00 -24.49 26.69
N GLY A 4 5.32 -23.58 26.00
CA GLY A 4 5.92 -22.41 25.34
C GLY A 4 6.14 -22.62 23.85
N GLY A 5 5.70 -21.76 22.95
CA GLY A 5 5.08 -20.45 23.10
C GLY A 5 4.52 -20.04 21.74
N LYS A 6 3.51 -19.16 21.78
CA LYS A 6 2.85 -18.53 20.64
C LYS A 6 3.89 -18.07 19.62
N MET A 7 3.71 -18.47 18.36
CA MET A 7 4.41 -17.89 17.23
C MET A 7 3.50 -16.78 16.66
N PRO A 8 3.68 -15.50 17.00
CA PRO A 8 3.24 -14.42 16.14
C PRO A 8 4.36 -14.20 15.11
N ILE A 9 4.34 -14.93 13.99
CA ILE A 9 5.04 -14.46 12.80
C ILE A 9 4.19 -13.34 12.16
N THR A 10 4.02 -12.25 12.90
CA THR A 10 3.84 -10.96 12.25
C THR A 10 5.24 -10.59 11.81
N GLU A 11 5.53 -10.87 10.54
CA GLU A 11 6.74 -10.41 9.88
C GLU A 11 6.85 -8.91 10.09
N ARG A 12 7.73 -8.57 11.03
CA ARG A 12 8.26 -7.25 11.27
C ARG A 12 9.15 -6.92 10.07
N GLU A 13 8.54 -6.44 9.00
CA GLU A 13 9.25 -5.71 7.96
C GLU A 13 9.40 -4.25 8.42
N GLU A 14 10.19 -4.06 9.48
CA GLU A 14 10.76 -2.77 9.84
C GLU A 14 12.17 -2.72 9.24
N HIS A 15 12.28 -2.26 7.99
CA HIS A 15 13.58 -1.86 7.46
C HIS A 15 13.46 -0.68 6.47
N GLY A 16 13.48 0.51 7.05
CA GLY A 16 13.94 1.72 6.37
C GLY A 16 13.05 2.93 6.61
N LYS A 17 13.26 3.65 7.73
CA LYS A 17 13.17 5.11 7.95
C LYS A 17 12.08 6.03 7.33
N ASP A 18 11.21 5.58 6.42
CA ASP A 18 10.18 6.37 5.76
C ASP A 18 8.94 5.49 5.51
N LYS A 19 7.99 5.49 6.46
CA LYS A 19 6.75 4.72 6.27
C LYS A 19 5.85 5.48 5.30
N VAL A 20 5.55 4.85 4.16
CA VAL A 20 4.60 5.38 3.19
C VAL A 20 3.27 4.67 3.32
N SER A 21 2.19 5.42 3.14
CA SER A 21 0.83 4.88 3.17
C SER A 21 -0.01 5.49 2.06
N PHE A 22 -0.86 4.66 1.48
CA PHE A 22 -1.73 5.01 0.38
C PHE A 22 -3.11 4.40 0.57
N ARG A 23 -4.14 5.14 0.20
CA ARG A 23 -5.53 4.71 0.23
C ARG A 23 -6.16 4.90 -1.15
N CYS A 24 -6.73 3.84 -1.70
CA CYS A 24 -7.37 3.87 -3.02
C CYS A 24 -8.52 4.90 -3.06
N SER A 25 -9.25 5.08 -1.97
CA SER A 25 -10.35 6.04 -1.86
C SER A 25 -9.91 7.51 -2.04
N ASP A 26 -8.62 7.82 -1.94
CA ASP A 26 -8.09 9.18 -2.09
C ASP A 26 -8.02 9.63 -3.56
N VAL A 27 -7.68 8.70 -4.46
CA VAL A 27 -7.46 8.97 -5.89
C VAL A 27 -8.46 8.29 -6.82
N GLY A 28 -9.13 7.27 -6.31
CA GLY A 28 -9.95 6.36 -7.08
C GLY A 28 -11.41 6.38 -6.64
N PRO A 29 -12.15 5.31 -6.98
CA PRO A 29 -13.55 5.18 -6.61
C PRO A 29 -13.75 5.15 -5.09
N LYS A 30 -14.65 6.00 -4.57
CA LYS A 30 -14.94 6.10 -3.13
C LYS A 30 -15.50 4.82 -2.51
N ASN A 31 -15.95 3.87 -3.32
CA ASN A 31 -16.39 2.54 -2.88
C ASN A 31 -15.24 1.53 -2.69
N CYS A 32 -13.98 1.95 -2.84
CA CYS A 32 -12.83 1.10 -2.56
C CYS A 32 -12.14 1.54 -1.27
N GLU A 33 -12.28 0.75 -0.20
CA GLU A 33 -11.63 0.99 1.10
C GLU A 33 -10.20 0.42 1.17
N TRP A 34 -9.67 -0.07 0.05
CA TRP A 34 -8.35 -0.68 0.01
C TRP A 34 -7.26 0.36 0.31
N GLN A 35 -6.33 -0.04 1.15
CA GLN A 35 -5.16 0.75 1.54
C GLN A 35 -3.94 -0.14 1.60
N ILE A 36 -2.78 0.44 1.30
CA ILE A 36 -1.49 -0.22 1.40
C ILE A 36 -0.52 0.68 2.16
N SER A 37 0.32 0.05 2.96
CA SER A 37 1.42 0.71 3.64
C SER A 37 2.69 -0.05 3.31
N GLY A 38 3.79 0.66 3.16
CA GLY A 38 5.07 0.07 2.80
C GLY A 38 6.21 0.95 3.21
N ASN A 39 7.41 0.47 2.90
CA ASN A 39 8.64 1.13 3.27
C ASN A 39 9.11 2.14 2.22
N SER A 40 8.55 2.09 1.00
CA SER A 40 8.84 3.05 -0.06
C SER A 40 7.72 3.11 -1.08
N GLU A 41 7.54 4.29 -1.67
CA GLU A 41 6.56 4.54 -2.74
C GLU A 41 6.74 3.60 -3.93
N ALA A 42 7.99 3.36 -4.33
CA ALA A 42 8.34 2.45 -5.41
C ALA A 42 7.89 1.00 -5.16
N GLU A 43 7.76 0.58 -3.89
CA GLU A 43 7.30 -0.77 -3.55
C GLU A 43 5.78 -0.90 -3.55
N ILE A 44 5.08 0.17 -3.14
CA ILE A 44 3.61 0.17 -3.10
C ILE A 44 3.01 0.53 -4.46
N MET A 45 3.67 1.33 -5.29
CA MET A 45 3.22 1.72 -6.64
C MET A 45 2.74 0.54 -7.50
N PRO A 46 3.57 -0.49 -7.78
CA PRO A 46 3.14 -1.60 -8.63
C PRO A 46 1.96 -2.38 -8.03
N LYS A 47 1.86 -2.45 -6.69
CA LYS A 47 0.75 -3.10 -5.99
C LYS A 47 -0.56 -2.31 -6.14
N ILE A 48 -0.48 -0.98 -6.14
CA ILE A 48 -1.64 -0.10 -6.37
C ILE A 48 -2.13 -0.22 -7.82
N GLU A 49 -1.20 -0.23 -8.78
CA GLU A 49 -1.51 -0.38 -10.20
C GLU A 49 -2.18 -1.74 -10.48
N GLN A 50 -1.64 -2.82 -9.90
CA GLN A 50 -2.22 -4.16 -9.95
C GLN A 50 -3.62 -4.17 -9.35
N HIS A 51 -3.81 -3.57 -8.16
CA HIS A 51 -5.10 -3.51 -7.50
C HIS A 51 -6.16 -2.81 -8.37
N GLY A 52 -5.84 -1.65 -8.94
CA GLY A 52 -6.74 -0.92 -9.84
C GLY A 52 -7.16 -1.78 -11.03
N ARG A 53 -6.20 -2.45 -11.66
CA ARG A 53 -6.46 -3.34 -12.80
C ARG A 53 -7.31 -4.54 -12.42
N GLU A 54 -7.04 -5.20 -11.30
CA GLU A 54 -7.72 -6.45 -10.94
C GLU A 54 -9.08 -6.22 -10.29
N LYS A 55 -9.19 -5.23 -9.38
CA LYS A 55 -10.42 -4.98 -8.63
C LYS A 55 -11.41 -4.12 -9.38
N HIS A 56 -10.93 -3.17 -10.17
CA HIS A 56 -11.79 -2.25 -10.90
C HIS A 56 -11.86 -2.56 -12.40
N ASN A 57 -11.08 -3.53 -12.89
CA ASN A 57 -10.91 -3.78 -14.33
C ASN A 57 -10.62 -2.49 -15.11
N MET A 58 -10.05 -1.50 -14.42
CA MET A 58 -9.77 -0.19 -14.96
C MET A 58 -8.33 -0.15 -15.41
N LYS A 59 -8.09 0.45 -16.57
CA LYS A 59 -6.73 0.78 -16.95
C LYS A 59 -6.30 1.96 -16.09
N ILE A 60 -5.31 1.76 -15.24
CA ILE A 60 -4.64 2.86 -14.55
C ILE A 60 -3.92 3.65 -15.64
N ASP A 61 -4.45 4.84 -15.94
CA ASP A 61 -3.84 5.79 -16.86
C ASP A 61 -2.71 6.57 -16.17
N GLU A 62 -1.87 7.24 -16.94
CA GLU A 62 -0.77 8.05 -16.42
C GLU A 62 -1.23 9.17 -15.48
N ASP A 63 -2.42 9.74 -15.71
CA ASP A 63 -3.04 10.70 -14.81
C ASP A 63 -3.36 10.08 -13.44
N THR A 64 -3.96 8.89 -13.44
CA THR A 64 -4.25 8.15 -12.20
C THR A 64 -2.96 7.76 -11.49
N ARG A 65 -1.91 7.39 -12.22
CA ARG A 65 -0.59 7.09 -11.63
C ARG A 65 0.04 8.30 -10.96
N LYS A 66 -0.06 9.48 -11.58
CA LYS A 66 0.40 10.75 -10.99
C LYS A 66 -0.41 11.09 -9.73
N LYS A 67 -1.73 10.94 -9.77
CA LYS A 67 -2.59 11.11 -8.58
C LYS A 67 -2.23 10.14 -7.47
N VAL A 68 -2.05 8.86 -7.79
CA VAL A 68 -1.59 7.82 -6.84
C VAL A 68 -0.27 8.25 -6.19
N HIS A 69 0.70 8.66 -7.00
CA HIS A 69 1.99 9.17 -6.50
C HIS A 69 1.82 10.39 -5.58
N SER A 70 0.98 11.35 -5.94
CA SER A 70 0.68 12.52 -5.12
C SER A 70 -0.07 12.20 -3.82
N ALA A 71 -0.89 11.14 -3.82
CA ALA A 71 -1.67 10.68 -2.67
C ALA A 71 -0.89 9.76 -1.72
N ILE A 72 0.29 9.30 -2.14
CA ILE A 72 1.18 8.55 -1.26
C ILE A 72 1.75 9.50 -0.22
N HIS A 73 1.23 9.38 1.00
CA HIS A 73 1.72 10.16 2.13
C HIS A 73 3.01 9.53 2.65
N LYS A 74 4.13 10.18 2.37
CA LYS A 74 5.43 9.86 2.96
C LYS A 74 5.49 10.50 4.35
N LYS A 75 5.50 9.69 5.41
CA LYS A 75 5.89 10.22 6.73
C LYS A 75 7.41 10.24 6.79
N ALA A 76 8.00 11.36 6.40
CA ALA A 76 9.38 11.66 6.76
C ALA A 76 9.44 11.78 8.29
N ALA A 77 10.23 10.92 8.94
CA ALA A 77 10.44 10.91 10.37
C ALA A 77 11.49 11.94 10.81
#